data_AF-A0A973NWL8-F1
#
_entry.id   AF-A0A973NWL8-F1
#
_cell.length_a   1.000
_cell.length_b   1.000
_cell.length_c   1.000
_cell.angle_alpha   90.00
_cell.angle_beta   90.00
_cell.angle_gamma   90.00
#
_symmetry.space_group_name_H-M   'P 1'
#
loop_
_entity.id
_entity.type
_entity.pdbx_description
1 polymer ?
#
loop_
_entity_poly.entity_id
_entity_poly.type
_entity_poly.pdbx_seq_one_letter_code
_entity_poly.pdbx_strand_id
1 'polypeptide(L)' 'MDERIAEALAAGGITTPFPIQAATVPVALTGADVIGQAKTGTGKTLAFGIPVLQRMARELAAAAVAAESAA' A
#
# COMPACT_ATOMS: atom_id res chain seq x y z
N MET A 1 -1.72 5.28 -6.13
CA MET A 1 -0.68 4.54 -5.38
C MET A 1 0.62 5.33 -5.55
N ASP A 2 1.53 5.30 -4.58
CA ASP A 2 2.90 5.81 -4.73
C ASP A 2 3.63 4.95 -5.77
N GLU A 3 4.28 5.59 -6.73
CA GLU A 3 4.89 4.93 -7.89
C GLU A 3 5.96 3.91 -7.47
N ARG A 4 6.75 4.22 -6.43
CA ARG A 4 7.82 3.35 -5.95
C ARG A 4 7.29 2.00 -5.45
N ILE A 5 6.08 2.00 -4.90
CA ILE A 5 5.41 0.76 -4.47
C ILE A 5 5.01 -0.07 -5.69
N ALA A 6 4.43 0.57 -6.70
CA ALA A 6 4.01 -0.11 -7.94
C ALA A 6 5.21 -0.68 -8.71
N GLU A 7 6.29 0.10 -8.85
CA GLU A 7 7.54 -0.33 -9.48
C GLU A 7 8.18 -1.51 -8.74
N ALA A 8 8.25 -1.46 -7.41
CA ALA A 8 8.81 -2.56 -6.62
C ALA A 8 8.00 -3.86 -6.75
N LEU A 9 6.67 -3.75 -6.79
CA LEU A 9 5.79 -4.91 -7.03
C LEU A 9 6.01 -5.48 -8.43
N ALA A 10 6.05 -4.62 -9.46
CA ALA A 10 6.30 -5.03 -10.84
C ALA A 10 7.67 -5.69 -11.02
N ALA A 11 8.72 -5.14 -10.41
CA ALA A 11 10.07 -5.73 -10.39
C ALA A 11 10.10 -7.10 -9.70
N GLY A 12 9.25 -7.32 -8.70
CA GLY A 12 9.03 -8.61 -8.05
C GLY A 12 8.11 -9.58 -8.83
N GLY A 13 7.67 -9.22 -10.03
CA GLY A 13 6.75 -10.03 -10.84
C GLY A 13 5.30 -10.00 -10.38
N ILE A 14 4.93 -9.05 -9.50
CA ILE A 14 3.58 -8.92 -8.94
C ILE A 14 2.84 -7.84 -9.71
N THR A 15 2.15 -8.23 -10.77
CA THR A 15 1.45 -7.30 -11.68
C THR A 15 -0.07 -7.42 -11.61
N THR A 16 -0.60 -8.51 -11.06
CA THR A 16 -2.03 -8.77 -10.96
C THR A 16 -2.41 -9.06 -9.50
N PRO A 17 -3.40 -8.35 -8.94
CA PRO A 17 -3.82 -8.58 -7.56
C PRO A 17 -4.62 -9.88 -7.41
N PHE A 18 -4.47 -10.55 -6.28
CA PHE A 18 -5.39 -11.60 -5.86
C PHE A 18 -6.77 -11.01 -5.46
N PRO A 19 -7.86 -11.81 -5.49
CA PRO A 19 -9.19 -11.32 -5.12
C PRO A 19 -9.26 -10.63 -3.76
N ILE A 20 -8.54 -11.16 -2.75
CA ILE A 20 -8.49 -10.53 -1.43
C ILE A 20 -7.84 -9.14 -1.49
N GLN A 21 -6.76 -8.97 -2.27
CA GLN A 21 -6.08 -7.69 -2.43
C GLN A 21 -6.95 -6.69 -3.19
N ALA A 22 -7.60 -7.12 -4.28
CA ALA A 22 -8.50 -6.28 -5.05
C ALA A 22 -9.70 -5.80 -4.22
N ALA A 23 -10.19 -6.63 -3.30
CA ALA A 23 -11.28 -6.27 -2.40
C ALA A 23 -10.84 -5.37 -1.23
N THR A 24 -9.66 -5.61 -0.64
CA THR A 24 -9.27 -4.93 0.61
C THR A 24 -8.39 -3.70 0.40
N VAL A 25 -7.49 -3.70 -0.59
CA VAL A 25 -6.52 -2.60 -0.77
C VAL A 25 -7.23 -1.26 -1.01
N PRO A 26 -8.22 -1.13 -1.92
CA PRO A 26 -8.90 0.15 -2.12
C PRO A 26 -9.57 0.68 -0.86
N VAL A 27 -10.19 -0.20 -0.06
CA VAL A 27 -10.86 0.16 1.20
C VAL A 27 -9.84 0.57 2.27
N ALA A 28 -8.77 -0.20 2.45
CA ALA A 28 -7.73 0.12 3.42
C ALA A 28 -7.01 1.44 3.09
N LEU A 29 -6.88 1.78 1.80
CA LEU A 29 -6.31 3.05 1.35
C LEU A 29 -7.15 4.29 1.70
N THR A 30 -8.43 4.12 2.03
CA THR A 30 -9.25 5.22 2.56
C THR A 30 -9.00 5.49 4.05
N GLY A 31 -8.19 4.65 4.71
CA GLY A 31 -7.97 4.71 6.16
C GLY A 31 -9.05 4.01 6.99
N ALA A 32 -9.96 3.26 6.36
CA ALA A 32 -10.94 2.44 7.07
C ALA A 32 -10.28 1.19 7.68
N ASP A 33 -10.82 0.73 8.81
CA ASP A 33 -10.46 -0.56 9.38
C ASP A 33 -11.01 -1.69 8.49
N VAL A 34 -10.16 -2.69 8.22
CA VAL A 34 -10.49 -3.80 7.31
C VAL A 34 -10.17 -5.14 7.94
N ILE A 35 -11.15 -6.05 7.92
CA ILE A 35 -10.95 -7.48 8.21
C ILE A 35 -10.94 -8.24 6.88
N GLY A 36 -9.82 -8.86 6.55
CA GLY A 36 -9.66 -9.67 5.35
C GLY A 36 -9.58 -11.17 5.66
N GLN A 37 -10.52 -11.97 5.13
CA GLN A 37 -10.51 -13.42 5.25
C GLN A 37 -10.15 -14.06 3.91
N ALA A 38 -9.06 -14.83 3.88
CA ALA A 38 -8.65 -15.60 2.70
C ALA A 38 -7.76 -16.77 3.09
N LYS A 39 -7.65 -17.78 2.21
CA LYS A 39 -6.79 -18.96 2.41
C LYS A 39 -5.30 -18.56 2.47
N THR A 40 -4.44 -19.42 3.01
CA THR A 40 -2.97 -19.23 2.95
C THR A 40 -2.51 -19.21 1.48
N GLY A 41 -1.44 -18.47 1.18
CA GLY A 41 -0.91 -18.35 -0.20
C GLY A 41 -1.69 -17.41 -1.13
N THR A 42 -2.71 -16.69 -0.64
CA THR A 42 -3.53 -15.76 -1.45
C THR A 42 -3.08 -14.29 -1.35
N GLY A 43 -1.86 -14.04 -0.88
CA GLY A 43 -1.27 -12.70 -0.85
C GLY A 43 -1.84 -11.73 0.19
N LYS A 44 -2.40 -12.24 1.31
CA LYS A 44 -2.86 -11.41 2.45
C LYS A 44 -1.78 -10.45 2.97
N THR A 45 -0.51 -10.86 2.98
CA THR A 45 0.62 -10.02 3.41
C THR A 45 0.66 -8.69 2.65
N LEU A 46 0.57 -8.73 1.32
CA LEU A 46 0.56 -7.53 0.50
C LEU A 46 -0.79 -6.80 0.58
N ALA A 47 -1.89 -7.51 0.83
CA ALA A 47 -3.21 -6.92 1.01
C ALA A 47 -3.25 -5.90 2.17
N PHE A 48 -2.45 -6.11 3.22
CA PHE A 48 -2.29 -5.17 4.35
C PHE A 48 -1.00 -4.34 4.28
N GLY A 49 0.08 -4.89 3.73
CA GLY A 49 1.38 -4.22 3.62
C GLY A 49 1.35 -3.03 2.66
N ILE A 50 0.67 -3.15 1.52
CA ILE A 50 0.58 -2.07 0.52
C ILE A 50 -0.08 -0.81 1.13
N PRO A 51 -1.25 -0.88 1.80
CA PRO A 51 -1.82 0.28 2.47
C PRO A 51 -0.92 0.91 3.54
N VAL A 52 -0.19 0.09 4.31
CA VAL A 52 0.75 0.59 5.32
C VAL A 52 1.88 1.38 4.67
N LEU A 53 2.54 0.81 3.66
CA LEU A 53 3.61 1.47 2.91
C LEU A 53 3.12 2.75 2.25
N GLN A 54 1.92 2.73 1.67
CA GLN A 54 1.33 3.91 1.03
C GLN A 54 1.14 5.07 2.02
N ARG A 55 0.71 4.79 3.24
CA ARG A 55 0.55 5.79 4.29
C ARG A 55 1.89 6.35 4.73
N MET A 56 2.87 5.49 5.01
CA MET A 56 4.22 5.92 5.37
C MET A 56 4.85 6.79 4.29
N ALA A 57 4.69 6.43 3.02
CA ALA A 57 5.19 7.20 1.89
C ALA A 57 4.60 8.62 1.83
N ARG A 58 3.30 8.76 2.13
CA ARG A 58 2.64 10.07 2.21
C ARG A 58 3.15 10.91 3.38
N GLU A 59 3.30 10.30 4.55
CA GLU A 59 3.81 10.97 5.76
C GLU A 59 5.25 11.47 5.56
N LEU A 60 6.10 10.64 4.96
CA LEU A 60 7.48 11.01 4.62
C LEU A 60 7.54 12.15 3.59
N ALA A 61 6.69 12.11 2.57
CA ALA A 61 6.61 13.20 1.58
C ALA A 61 6.13 14.52 2.21
N ALA A 62 5.10 14.46 3.08
CA ALA A 62 4.61 15.64 3.79
C ALA A 62 5.68 16.24 4.72
N ALA A 63 6.43 15.39 5.43
CA ALA A 63 7.53 15.82 6.30
C ALA A 63 8.66 16.49 5.51
N ALA A 64 9.01 15.97 4.33
CA ALA A 64 10.03 16.57 3.47
C ALA A 64 9.65 17.99 3.00
N VAL A 65 8.39 18.16 2.55
CA VAL A 65 7.88 19.48 2.13
C VAL A 65 7.86 20.47 3.30
N ALA A 66 7.49 20.02 4.50
CA ALA A 66 7.50 20.86 5.69
C ALA A 66 8.93 21.29 6.08
N ALA A 67 9.91 20.39 5.95
CA ALA A 67 11.31 20.70 6.22
C ALA A 67 11.89 21.70 5.22
N GLU A 68 11.54 21.59 3.93
CA GLU A 68 11.94 22.55 2.89
C GLU A 68 11.32 23.94 3.11
N SER A 69 10.09 24.01 3.62
CA SER A 69 9.39 25.27 3.88
C SER A 69 9.87 26.01 5.13
N ALA A 70 10.59 25.32 6.02
CA ALA A 70 11.15 25.87 7.26
C ALA A 70 12.61 26.32 7.11
N ALA A 71 13.23 26.08 5.95
CA ALA A 71 14.58 26.50 5.58
C ALA A 71 14.55 27.76 4.70
#